data_AF-F9ZNM4-F1
#
_entry.id   AF-F9ZNM4-F1
#
_cell.length_a   1.000
_cell.length_b   1.000
_cell.length_c   1.000
_cell.angle_alpha   90.00
_cell.angle_beta   90.00
_cell.angle_gamma   90.00
#
_symmetry.space_group_name_H-M   'P 1'
#
loop_
_entity.id
_entity.type
_entity.pdbx_description
1 polymer ?
#
loop_
_entity_poly.entity_id
_entity_poly.type
_entity_poly.pdbx_seq_one_letter_code
_entity_poly.pdbx_strand_id
1 'polypeptide(L)'
;MAGQMTFAETMGLSRRHKETKRERFLREMDQVVPWQPLIECIAPYYPKAGPRGGRKPMPIEQMLRIHFLQQWYAYSDPGMEEALYEIPLLRAFAGIDLGRDLIPDESTILRFRRLLEQHGWRNRYLPKYRSCWKPPT
;
A
#
# COMPACT_ATOMS: atom_id res chain seq x y z
N MET A 1 -45.38 5.61 24.18
CA MET A 1 -43.94 5.41 23.96
C MET A 1 -43.72 3.99 23.47
N ALA A 2 -43.26 3.81 22.23
CA ALA A 2 -42.71 2.55 21.74
C ALA A 2 -41.67 2.91 20.68
N GLY A 3 -40.39 2.97 21.08
CA GLY A 3 -39.29 3.17 20.14
C GLY A 3 -39.16 1.93 19.28
N GLN A 4 -39.24 2.10 17.95
CA GLN A 4 -38.84 1.04 17.03
C GLN A 4 -37.36 0.76 17.24
N MET A 5 -37.04 -0.39 17.82
CA MET A 5 -35.67 -0.91 17.82
C MET A 5 -35.33 -1.37 16.41
N THR A 6 -34.21 -0.91 15.90
CA THR A 6 -33.71 -1.32 14.59
C THR A 6 -33.27 -2.78 14.65
N PHE A 7 -33.47 -3.53 13.57
CA PHE A 7 -33.16 -4.97 13.49
C PHE A 7 -31.71 -5.31 13.91
N ALA A 8 -30.78 -4.38 13.71
CA ALA A 8 -29.38 -4.53 14.11
C ALA A 8 -29.17 -4.55 15.65
N GLU A 9 -30.01 -3.83 16.40
CA GLU A 9 -29.97 -3.77 17.86
C GLU A 9 -30.53 -5.05 18.49
N THR A 10 -31.61 -5.61 17.92
CA THR A 10 -32.21 -6.88 18.35
C THR A 10 -31.26 -8.06 18.16
N MET A 11 -30.37 -8.00 17.17
CA MET A 11 -29.48 -9.11 16.82
C MET A 11 -28.15 -9.11 17.62
N GLY A 12 -27.94 -8.16 18.53
CA GLY A 12 -26.70 -8.09 19.33
C GLY A 12 -25.44 -7.98 18.47
N LEU A 13 -25.58 -7.54 17.22
CA LEU A 13 -24.50 -7.40 16.25
C LEU A 13 -23.76 -6.08 16.44
N SER A 14 -23.50 -5.68 17.69
CA SER A 14 -22.32 -4.89 18.00
C SER A 14 -21.12 -5.79 17.70
N ARG A 15 -20.82 -5.96 16.40
CA ARG A 15 -19.76 -6.80 15.87
C ARG A 15 -18.48 -6.42 16.59
N ARG A 16 -18.06 -7.23 17.56
CA ARG A 16 -16.71 -7.19 18.10
C ARG A 16 -15.78 -7.49 16.93
N HIS A 17 -15.34 -6.46 16.23
CA HIS A 17 -14.37 -6.59 15.15
C HIS A 17 -13.05 -7.05 15.77
N LYS A 18 -12.76 -8.33 15.65
CA LYS A 18 -11.48 -8.89 16.08
C LYS A 18 -10.43 -8.47 15.04
N GLU A 19 -9.54 -7.57 15.43
CA GLU A 19 -8.39 -7.18 14.60
C GLU A 19 -7.63 -8.44 14.14
N THR A 20 -7.46 -8.58 12.84
CA THR A 20 -6.73 -9.69 12.24
C THR A 20 -5.22 -9.48 12.39
N LYS A 21 -4.45 -10.57 12.32
CA LYS A 21 -2.97 -10.49 12.33
C LYS A 21 -2.44 -9.59 11.22
N ARG A 22 -3.08 -9.62 10.04
CA ARG A 22 -2.71 -8.82 8.87
C ARG A 22 -2.95 -7.33 9.12
N GLU A 23 -4.09 -6.96 9.67
CA GLU A 23 -4.41 -5.56 10.01
C GLU A 23 -3.42 -4.99 11.01
N ARG A 24 -3.13 -5.74 12.07
CA ARG A 24 -2.14 -5.34 13.07
C ARG A 24 -0.77 -5.11 12.44
N PHE A 25 -0.30 -6.09 11.66
CA PHE A 25 0.99 -6.00 10.98
C PHE A 25 1.08 -4.77 10.09
N LEU A 26 0.07 -4.52 9.25
CA LEU A 26 0.07 -3.36 8.36
C LEU A 26 0.05 -2.04 9.14
N ARG A 27 -0.72 -1.96 10.24
CA ARG A 27 -0.72 -0.78 11.11
C ARG A 27 0.64 -0.54 11.78
N GLU A 28 1.29 -1.60 12.25
CA GLU A 28 2.64 -1.50 12.83
C GLU A 28 3.65 -1.06 11.77
N MET A 29 3.62 -1.66 10.58
CA MET A 29 4.48 -1.30 9.46
C MET A 29 4.28 0.14 8.99
N ASP A 30 3.04 0.64 9.01
CA ASP A 30 2.73 2.04 8.71
C ASP A 30 3.49 3.01 9.62
N GLN A 31 3.69 2.64 10.88
CA GLN A 31 4.39 3.46 11.88
C GLN A 31 5.92 3.28 11.84
N VAL A 32 6.41 2.07 11.59
CA VAL A 32 7.86 1.79 11.65
C VAL A 32 8.60 2.14 10.36
N VAL A 33 7.92 2.14 9.21
CA VAL A 33 8.55 2.48 7.93
C VAL A 33 8.69 4.00 7.83
N PRO A 34 9.89 4.53 7.57
CA PRO A 34 10.12 5.97 7.43
C PRO A 34 9.69 6.43 6.04
N TRP A 35 8.39 6.49 5.78
CA TRP A 35 7.83 6.80 4.45
C TRP A 35 8.38 8.09 3.87
N GLN A 36 8.40 9.18 4.66
CA GLN A 36 8.77 10.50 4.16
C GLN A 36 10.24 10.59 3.68
N PRO A 37 11.24 10.17 4.47
CA PRO A 37 12.62 10.08 3.98
C PRO A 37 12.77 9.20 2.72
N LEU A 38 11.98 8.13 2.63
CA LEU A 38 12.03 7.26 1.46
C LEU A 38 11.43 7.95 0.22
N ILE A 39 10.30 8.63 0.36
CA ILE A 39 9.68 9.41 -0.71
C ILE A 39 10.64 10.47 -1.23
N GLU A 40 11.28 11.23 -0.34
CA GLU A 40 12.24 12.29 -0.71
C GLU A 40 13.43 11.76 -1.52
N CYS A 41 13.87 10.54 -1.23
CA CYS A 41 14.96 9.92 -1.98
C CYS A 41 14.53 9.44 -3.38
N ILE A 42 13.25 9.12 -3.59
CA ILE A 42 12.69 8.67 -4.89
C ILE A 42 12.23 9.87 -5.73
N ALA A 43 11.74 10.93 -5.09
CA ALA A 43 11.13 12.08 -5.74
C ALA A 43 11.95 12.72 -6.89
N PRO A 44 13.30 12.81 -6.83
CA PRO A 44 14.09 13.36 -7.94
C PRO A 44 14.00 12.54 -9.23
N TYR A 45 13.74 11.23 -9.13
CA TYR A 45 13.73 10.29 -10.24
C TYR A 45 12.32 9.98 -10.75
N TYR A 46 11.30 10.25 -9.94
CA TYR A 46 9.93 9.90 -10.27
C TYR A 46 9.36 10.77 -11.41
N PRO A 47 8.63 10.17 -12.37
CA PRO A 47 8.08 10.93 -13.49
C PRO A 47 7.13 12.03 -13.01
N LYS A 48 7.33 13.24 -13.54
CA LYS A 48 6.44 14.38 -13.33
C LYS A 48 5.36 14.38 -14.41
N ALA A 49 4.19 14.93 -14.10
CA ALA A 49 3.15 15.13 -15.09
C ALA A 49 3.72 15.95 -16.27
N GLY A 50 3.71 15.36 -17.46
CA GLY A 50 4.29 15.99 -18.65
C GLY A 50 3.41 17.15 -19.16
N PRO A 51 4.00 18.15 -19.85
CA PRO A 51 3.26 19.30 -20.38
C PRO A 51 2.21 18.95 -21.45
N ARG A 52 2.25 17.72 -22.01
CA ARG A 52 1.33 17.25 -23.06
C ARG A 52 0.11 16.46 -22.55
N GLY A 53 -0.20 16.50 -21.25
CA GLY A 53 -1.48 15.99 -20.74
C GLY A 53 -1.66 14.46 -20.77
N GLY A 54 -0.61 13.70 -20.45
CA GLY A 54 -0.72 12.25 -20.23
C GLY A 54 -1.40 11.91 -18.90
N ARG A 55 -1.77 10.63 -18.70
CA ARG A 55 -2.27 10.12 -17.41
C ARG A 55 -1.29 10.54 -16.30
N LYS A 56 -1.82 11.24 -15.29
CA LYS A 56 -1.01 11.67 -14.15
C LYS A 56 -0.39 10.42 -13.50
N PRO A 57 0.95 10.40 -13.29
CA PRO A 57 1.59 9.32 -12.54
C PRO A 57 0.93 9.18 -11.17
N MET A 58 0.83 7.94 -10.67
CA MET A 58 0.31 7.70 -9.33
C MET A 58 1.22 8.36 -8.27
N PRO A 59 0.70 8.72 -7.10
CA PRO A 59 1.53 9.25 -6.02
C PRO A 59 2.67 8.29 -5.64
N ILE A 60 3.85 8.86 -5.37
CA ILE A 60 5.06 8.09 -4.98
C ILE A 60 4.76 7.24 -3.74
N GLU A 61 4.05 7.80 -2.76
CA GLU A 61 3.72 7.09 -1.53
C GLU A 61 2.87 5.84 -1.79
N GLN A 62 1.85 5.93 -2.66
CA GLN A 62 1.00 4.78 -3.00
C GLN A 62 1.85 3.67 -3.65
N MET A 63 2.67 4.02 -4.64
CA MET A 63 3.55 3.05 -5.32
C MET A 63 4.59 2.46 -4.37
N LEU A 64 5.12 3.26 -3.44
CA LEU A 64 6.06 2.81 -2.43
C LEU A 64 5.41 1.81 -1.46
N ARG A 65 4.20 2.10 -0.96
CA ARG A 65 3.44 1.18 -0.11
C ARG A 65 3.15 -0.14 -0.83
N ILE A 66 2.74 -0.08 -2.10
CA ILE A 66 2.54 -1.28 -2.95
C ILE A 66 3.83 -2.09 -3.07
N HIS A 67 4.97 -1.43 -3.33
CA HIS A 67 6.25 -2.11 -3.41
C HIS A 67 6.61 -2.82 -2.10
N PHE A 68 6.35 -2.20 -0.95
CA PHE A 68 6.55 -2.82 0.36
C PHE A 68 5.60 -4.00 0.60
N LEU A 69 4.34 -3.91 0.19
CA LEU A 69 3.40 -5.05 0.20
C LEU A 69 3.93 -6.22 -0.63
N GLN A 70 4.50 -5.97 -1.82
CA GLN A 70 5.15 -7.02 -2.62
C GLN A 70 6.28 -7.70 -1.85
N GLN A 71 7.11 -6.92 -1.14
CA GLN A 71 8.23 -7.49 -0.36
C GLN A 71 7.75 -8.29 0.85
N TRP A 72 6.73 -7.82 1.58
CA TRP A 72 6.24 -8.48 2.79
C TRP A 72 5.49 -9.78 2.52
N TYR A 73 4.70 -9.81 1.44
CA TYR A 73 3.87 -10.96 1.10
C TYR A 73 4.41 -11.78 -0.08
N ALA A 74 5.61 -11.44 -0.58
CA ALA A 74 6.26 -12.10 -1.71
C ALA A 74 5.40 -12.13 -2.98
N TYR A 75 4.61 -11.07 -3.24
CA TYR A 75 3.84 -10.95 -4.46
C TYR A 75 4.73 -10.64 -5.66
N SER A 76 4.44 -11.30 -6.78
CA SER A 76 4.92 -10.89 -8.10
C SER A 76 4.23 -9.58 -8.53
N ASP A 77 4.67 -8.98 -9.64
CA ASP A 77 3.98 -7.81 -10.20
C ASP A 77 2.50 -8.11 -10.56
N PRO A 78 2.16 -9.20 -11.28
CA PRO A 78 0.76 -9.53 -11.56
C PRO A 78 0.00 -9.97 -10.30
N GLY A 79 0.65 -10.72 -9.40
CA GLY A 79 0.01 -11.14 -8.15
C GLY A 79 -0.33 -9.98 -7.22
N MET A 80 0.44 -8.88 -7.28
CA MET A 80 0.14 -7.68 -6.52
C MET A 80 -1.05 -6.91 -7.11
N GLU A 81 -1.16 -6.83 -8.44
CA GLU A 81 -2.34 -6.27 -9.09
C GLU A 81 -3.60 -7.02 -8.66
N GLU A 82 -3.62 -8.36 -8.78
CA GLU A 82 -4.74 -9.21 -8.36
C GLU A 82 -5.06 -9.00 -6.87
N ALA A 83 -4.05 -8.99 -6.00
CA ALA A 83 -4.23 -8.77 -4.57
C ALA A 83 -4.83 -7.40 -4.24
N LEU A 84 -4.50 -6.35 -5.01
CA LEU A 84 -5.14 -5.04 -4.89
C LEU A 84 -6.60 -5.09 -5.32
N TYR A 85 -6.99 -5.87 -6.33
CA TYR A 85 -8.41 -6.05 -6.68
C TYR A 85 -9.19 -6.82 -5.61
N GLU A 86 -8.60 -7.87 -5.05
CA GLU A 86 -9.31 -8.80 -4.18
C GLU A 86 -9.36 -8.37 -2.70
N ILE A 87 -8.32 -7.70 -2.20
CA ILE A 87 -8.12 -7.52 -0.75
C ILE A 87 -8.26 -6.03 -0.39
N PRO A 88 -9.44 -5.58 0.11
CA PRO A 88 -9.67 -4.18 0.50
C PRO A 88 -8.65 -3.63 1.49
N LEU A 89 -8.17 -4.47 2.40
CA LEU A 89 -7.18 -4.09 3.41
C LEU A 89 -5.85 -3.65 2.78
N LEU A 90 -5.39 -4.31 1.72
CA LEU A 90 -4.15 -3.94 1.04
C LEU A 90 -4.30 -2.64 0.27
N ARG A 91 -5.45 -2.44 -0.38
CA ARG A 91 -5.78 -1.15 -1.01
C ARG A 91 -5.81 -0.01 -0.02
N ALA A 92 -6.50 -0.21 1.10
CA ALA A 92 -6.60 0.79 2.17
C ALA A 92 -5.22 1.14 2.72
N PHE A 93 -4.37 0.13 2.96
CA PHE A 93 -2.99 0.35 3.39
C PHE A 93 -2.16 1.11 2.34
N ALA A 94 -2.35 0.84 1.05
CA ALA A 94 -1.71 1.56 -0.04
C ALA A 94 -2.28 2.98 -0.26
N GLY A 95 -3.36 3.36 0.43
CA GLY A 95 -4.03 4.64 0.26
C GLY A 95 -4.75 4.78 -1.09
N ILE A 96 -5.23 3.68 -1.66
CA ILE A 96 -5.99 3.65 -2.92
C ILE A 96 -7.48 3.65 -2.59
N ASP A 97 -8.18 4.71 -3.01
CA ASP A 97 -9.65 4.81 -2.91
C ASP A 97 -10.29 4.46 -4.25
N LEU A 98 -11.02 3.34 -4.35
CA LEU A 98 -11.67 2.91 -5.61
C LEU A 98 -12.68 3.92 -6.18
N GLY A 99 -13.19 4.85 -5.36
CA GLY A 99 -14.08 5.91 -5.84
C GLY A 99 -13.36 7.04 -6.57
N ARG A 100 -12.03 7.12 -6.48
CA ARG A 100 -11.22 8.26 -6.94
C ARG A 100 -9.98 7.85 -7.74
N ASP A 101 -9.38 6.74 -7.36
CA ASP A 101 -8.12 6.23 -7.87
C ASP A 101 -8.33 5.00 -8.74
N LEU A 102 -7.39 4.81 -9.67
CA LEU A 102 -7.30 3.59 -10.47
C LEU A 102 -6.29 2.64 -9.81
N ILE A 103 -6.62 1.35 -9.76
CA ILE A 103 -5.66 0.32 -9.35
C ILE A 103 -4.52 0.27 -10.39
N PRO A 104 -3.24 0.26 -9.97
CA PRO A 104 -2.14 0.09 -10.89
C PRO A 104 -2.14 -1.31 -11.48
N ASP A 105 -2.00 -1.39 -12.79
CA ASP A 105 -1.75 -2.66 -13.48
C ASP A 105 -0.32 -3.16 -13.23
N GLU A 106 -0.07 -4.43 -13.56
CA GLU A 106 1.24 -5.09 -13.51
C GLU A 106 2.32 -4.21 -14.15
N SER A 107 2.02 -3.61 -15.30
CA SER A 107 2.98 -2.80 -16.05
C SER A 107 3.41 -1.54 -15.29
N THR A 108 2.50 -0.95 -14.52
CA THR A 108 2.73 0.23 -13.68
C THR A 108 3.59 -0.14 -12.48
N ILE A 109 3.29 -1.27 -11.84
CA ILE A 109 4.08 -1.82 -10.73
C ILE A 109 5.51 -2.16 -11.20
N LEU A 110 5.64 -2.84 -12.34
CA LEU A 110 6.91 -3.20 -12.97
C LEU A 110 7.77 -1.97 -13.27
N ARG A 111 7.19 -0.90 -13.84
CA ARG A 111 7.91 0.34 -14.14
C ARG A 111 8.48 0.98 -12.88
N PHE A 112 7.71 0.99 -11.80
CA PHE A 112 8.17 1.52 -10.53
C PHE A 112 9.31 0.69 -9.94
N ARG A 113 9.19 -0.64 -9.96
CA ARG A 113 10.26 -1.54 -9.49
C ARG A 113 11.56 -1.33 -10.27
N ARG A 114 11.49 -1.23 -11.61
CA ARG A 114 12.66 -0.93 -12.45
C ARG A 114 13.29 0.43 -12.12
N LEU A 115 12.48 1.44 -11.81
CA LEU A 115 12.96 2.76 -11.38
C LEU A 115 13.76 2.65 -10.06
N LEU A 116 13.27 1.87 -9.09
CA LEU A 116 14.01 1.63 -7.84
C LEU A 116 15.31 0.85 -8.08
N GLU A 117 15.29 -0.16 -8.94
CA GLU A 117 16.46 -0.96 -9.30
C GLU A 117 17.53 -0.11 -10.00
N GLN A 118 17.14 0.70 -10.99
CA GLN A 118 18.02 1.56 -11.77
C GLN A 118 18.78 2.57 -10.89
N HIS A 119 18.13 3.09 -9.84
CA HIS A 119 18.74 4.05 -8.93
C HIS A 119 19.37 3.42 -7.68
N GLY A 120 19.57 2.10 -7.68
CA GLY A 120 20.29 1.40 -6.61
C GLY A 120 19.61 1.48 -5.25
N TRP A 121 18.28 1.64 -5.24
CA TRP A 121 17.48 1.88 -4.03
C TRP A 121 17.75 0.85 -2.93
N ARG A 122 17.78 -0.43 -3.32
CA ARG A 122 18.02 -1.56 -2.43
C ARG A 122 19.37 -1.50 -1.74
N ASN A 123 20.43 -1.08 -2.43
CA ASN A 123 21.77 -1.07 -1.86
C ASN A 123 22.03 0.18 -1.02
N ARG A 124 21.36 1.29 -1.34
CA ARG A 124 21.63 2.59 -0.72
C ARG A 124 20.81 2.85 0.53
N TYR A 125 19.61 2.28 0.66
CA TYR A 125 18.65 2.70 1.70
C TYR A 125 18.14 1.57 2.60
N LEU A 126 18.09 0.31 2.14
CA LEU A 126 17.71 -0.83 2.98
C LEU A 126 18.67 -1.12 4.16
N PRO A 127 20.01 -0.92 4.06
CA PRO A 127 20.91 -1.20 5.17
C PRO A 127 20.59 -0.42 6.45
N LYS A 128 19.99 0.77 6.34
CA LYS A 128 19.62 1.62 7.49
C LYS A 128 18.39 1.12 8.26
N TYR A 129 17.54 0.31 7.62
CA TYR A 129 16.25 -0.11 8.19
C TYR A 129 16.10 -1.64 8.28
N ARG A 130 17.12 -2.41 7.86
CA ARG A 130 17.17 -3.88 7.94
C ARG A 130 17.01 -4.42 9.37
N SER A 131 17.43 -3.68 10.41
CA SER A 131 17.29 -4.11 11.80
C SER A 131 15.84 -4.09 12.30
N CYS A 132 15.00 -3.22 11.74
CA CYS A 132 13.57 -3.12 12.05
C CYS A 132 12.71 -4.09 11.20
N TRP A 133 13.32 -4.74 10.22
CA TRP A 133 12.62 -5.59 9.25
C TRP A 133 12.76 -7.07 9.62
N LYS A 134 11.68 -7.67 10.16
CA LYS A 134 11.51 -9.13 10.14
C LYS A 134 10.25 -9.45 9.33
N PRO A 135 10.35 -10.26 8.25
CA PRO A 135 9.17 -10.70 7.53
C PRO A 135 8.26 -11.50 8.48
N PRO A 136 6.93 -11.39 8.35
CA PRO A 136 6.02 -12.20 9.14
C PRO A 136 6.22 -13.68 8.80
N THR A 137 6.49 -14.51 9.82
CA THR A 137 6.49 -15.97 9.74
C THR A 137 5.10 -16.53 9.59
#